data_AF-A0A848YTV9-F1
#
_entry.id   AF-A0A848YTV9-F1
#
_cell.length_a   1.000
_cell.length_b   1.000
_cell.length_c   1.000
_cell.angle_alpha   90.00
_cell.angle_beta   90.00
_cell.angle_gamma   90.00
#
_symmetry.space_group_name_H-M   'P 1'
#
loop_
_entity.id
_entity.type
_entity.pdbx_description
1 polymer ?
#
loop_
_entity_poly.entity_id
_entity_poly.type
_entity_poly.pdbx_seq_one_letter_code
_entity_poly.pdbx_strand_id
1 'polypeptide(L)'
;MPKPVLYFIYTAMVSIGLVAMYTILNAGNPDSFMRPYVGDPALDVYVAMGSSFIVFVLGFFVFYSRDREGFRNLVDLNREKIRELRSGGVSDDTIADEILAAMGSIKGYRHNLARRKLIIALSEFQ
;
A
#
# COMPACT_ATOMS: atom_id res chain seq x y z
N MET A 1 -4.12 -4.12 9.08
CA MET A 1 -3.33 -5.39 9.19
C MET A 1 -2.77 -5.51 10.60
N PRO A 2 -2.73 -6.71 11.21
CA PRO A 2 -2.08 -6.88 12.51
C PRO A 2 -0.61 -6.42 12.44
N LYS A 3 -0.18 -5.62 13.43
CA LYS A 3 1.21 -5.13 13.54
C LYS A 3 2.29 -6.20 13.33
N PRO A 4 2.19 -7.43 13.90
CA PRO A 4 3.22 -8.45 13.67
C PRO A 4 3.33 -8.90 12.21
N VAL A 5 2.20 -8.98 11.49
CA VAL A 5 2.19 -9.33 10.06
C VAL A 5 2.83 -8.22 9.24
N LEU A 6 2.56 -6.96 9.57
CA LEU A 6 3.18 -5.81 8.91
C LEU A 6 4.70 -5.82 9.08
N TYR A 7 5.21 -6.06 10.29
CA TYR A 7 6.64 -6.15 10.54
C TYR A 7 7.28 -7.33 9.81
N PHE A 8 6.61 -8.49 9.78
CA PHE A 8 7.07 -9.62 9.00
C PHE A 8 7.21 -9.28 7.51
N ILE A 9 6.23 -8.61 6.92
CA ILE A 9 6.29 -8.17 5.52
C ILE A 9 7.43 -7.18 5.30
N TYR A 10 7.65 -6.23 6.21
CA TYR A 10 8.78 -5.31 6.10
C TYR A 10 10.13 -6.01 6.18
N THR A 11 10.29 -6.94 7.12
CA THR A 11 11.52 -7.76 7.21
C THR A 11 11.73 -8.55 5.91
N ALA A 12 10.68 -9.20 5.39
CA ALA A 12 10.75 -9.94 4.13
C ALA A 12 11.12 -9.04 2.95
N MET A 13 10.52 -7.85 2.83
CA MET A 13 10.86 -6.89 1.77
C MET A 13 12.31 -6.45 1.84
N VAL A 14 12.84 -6.18 3.05
CA VAL A 14 14.25 -5.81 3.22
C VAL A 14 15.16 -6.97 2.85
N SER A 15 14.89 -8.17 3.36
CA SER A 15 15.70 -9.35 3.05
C SER A 15 15.72 -9.68 1.56
N ILE A 16 14.56 -9.70 0.90
CA ILE A 16 14.45 -9.97 -0.55
C ILE A 16 15.05 -8.80 -1.34
N GLY A 17 14.88 -7.56 -0.89
CA GLY A 17 15.50 -6.39 -1.50
C GLY A 17 17.03 -6.44 -1.48
N LEU A 18 17.63 -6.94 -0.38
CA LEU A 18 19.07 -7.16 -0.31
C LEU A 18 19.53 -8.26 -1.28
N VAL A 19 18.75 -9.34 -1.42
CA VAL A 19 19.01 -10.38 -2.43
C VAL A 19 18.96 -9.80 -3.84
N ALA A 20 17.92 -9.01 -4.16
CA ALA A 20 17.77 -8.35 -5.45
C ALA A 20 18.95 -7.42 -5.73
N MET A 21 19.31 -6.57 -4.77
CA MET A 21 20.44 -5.65 -4.86
C MET A 21 21.76 -6.37 -5.12
N TYR A 22 22.06 -7.41 -4.32
CA TYR A 22 23.28 -8.20 -4.49
C TYR A 22 23.32 -8.84 -5.88
N THR A 23 22.21 -9.42 -6.31
CA THR A 23 22.11 -10.13 -7.59
C THR A 23 22.30 -9.18 -8.76
N ILE A 24 21.72 -7.97 -8.71
CA ILE A 24 21.90 -6.95 -9.75
C ILE A 24 23.35 -6.52 -9.85
N LEU A 25 24.01 -6.27 -8.71
CA LEU A 25 25.39 -5.78 -8.69
C LEU A 25 26.42 -6.86 -9.08
N ASN A 26 26.07 -8.14 -8.93
CA ASN A 26 26.97 -9.25 -9.18
C ASN A 26 26.52 -10.17 -10.33
N ALA A 27 25.56 -9.70 -11.14
CA ALA A 27 25.00 -10.46 -12.24
C ALA A 27 26.08 -10.83 -13.27
N GLY A 28 26.14 -12.10 -13.64
CA GLY A 28 27.12 -12.59 -14.62
C GLY A 28 28.51 -12.88 -14.03
N ASN A 29 28.71 -12.66 -12.73
CA ASN A 29 29.98 -13.00 -12.08
C ASN A 29 30.04 -14.52 -11.79
N PRO A 30 30.99 -15.27 -12.38
CA PRO A 30 31.14 -16.70 -12.15
C PRO A 30 31.57 -17.04 -10.72
N ASP A 31 32.12 -16.10 -9.96
CA ASP A 31 32.58 -16.30 -8.57
C ASP A 31 31.61 -15.69 -7.53
N SER A 32 30.33 -15.57 -7.87
CA SER A 32 29.32 -15.01 -6.96
C SER A 32 28.94 -15.96 -5.82
N PHE A 33 28.47 -15.40 -4.69
CA PHE A 33 27.86 -16.19 -3.62
C PHE A 33 26.55 -16.88 -4.04
N MET A 34 25.98 -16.51 -5.21
CA MET A 34 24.79 -17.17 -5.74
C MET A 34 25.09 -18.50 -6.41
N ARG A 35 26.34 -18.81 -6.76
CA ARG A 35 26.69 -20.02 -7.54
C ARG A 35 26.27 -21.36 -6.95
N PRO A 36 26.30 -21.57 -5.63
CA PRO A 36 25.77 -22.79 -5.04
C PRO A 36 24.26 -22.98 -5.28
N TYR A 37 23.52 -21.90 -5.52
CA TYR A 37 22.08 -21.91 -5.75
C TYR A 37 21.71 -21.78 -7.24
N VAL A 38 22.52 -21.04 -7.99
CA VAL A 38 22.29 -20.70 -9.40
C VAL A 38 23.62 -20.90 -10.14
N GLY A 39 23.79 -22.08 -10.74
CA GLY A 39 25.05 -22.46 -11.37
C GLY A 39 25.40 -21.62 -12.61
N ASP A 40 24.40 -21.15 -13.35
CA ASP A 40 24.59 -20.33 -14.56
C ASP A 40 24.52 -18.82 -14.22
N PRO A 41 25.60 -18.05 -14.41
CA PRO A 41 25.60 -16.60 -14.21
C PRO A 41 24.59 -15.82 -15.04
N ALA A 42 24.13 -16.36 -16.18
CA ALA A 42 23.09 -15.73 -16.99
C ALA A 42 21.72 -15.72 -16.26
N LEU A 43 21.50 -16.64 -15.32
CA LEU A 43 20.24 -16.73 -14.57
C LEU A 43 20.11 -15.68 -13.46
N ASP A 44 21.20 -15.01 -13.09
CA ASP A 44 21.18 -13.96 -12.06
C ASP A 44 20.19 -12.84 -12.40
N VAL A 45 20.10 -12.46 -13.68
CA VAL A 45 19.17 -11.41 -14.14
C VAL A 45 17.72 -11.82 -13.88
N TYR A 46 17.37 -13.10 -14.06
CA TYR A 46 16.03 -13.61 -13.76
C TYR A 46 15.75 -13.64 -12.26
N VAL A 47 16.76 -13.95 -11.45
CA VAL A 47 16.64 -13.91 -9.98
C VAL A 47 16.46 -12.47 -9.49
N ALA A 48 17.21 -11.52 -10.03
CA ALA A 48 17.05 -10.10 -9.77
C ALA A 48 15.66 -9.59 -10.16
N MET A 49 15.17 -9.99 -11.34
CA MET A 49 13.84 -9.62 -11.82
C MET A 49 12.73 -10.22 -10.94
N GLY A 50 12.82 -11.51 -10.61
CA GLY A 50 11.85 -12.20 -9.76
C GLY A 50 11.81 -11.63 -8.34
N SER A 51 12.97 -11.43 -7.71
CA SER A 51 13.07 -10.83 -6.38
C SER A 51 12.54 -9.40 -6.34
N SER A 52 12.86 -8.58 -7.35
CA SER A 52 12.32 -7.21 -7.48
C SER A 52 10.81 -7.21 -7.64
N PHE A 53 10.26 -8.13 -8.45
CA PHE A 53 8.82 -8.26 -8.62
C PHE A 53 8.11 -8.67 -7.31
N ILE A 54 8.71 -9.59 -6.54
CA ILE A 54 8.17 -9.98 -5.23
C ILE A 54 8.15 -8.79 -4.27
N VAL A 55 9.24 -8.01 -4.18
CA VAL A 55 9.28 -6.80 -3.34
C VAL A 55 8.23 -5.79 -3.78
N PHE A 56 8.03 -5.63 -5.09
CA PHE A 56 6.98 -4.77 -5.64
C PHE A 56 5.58 -5.21 -5.20
N VAL A 57 5.25 -6.51 -5.32
CA VAL A 57 3.95 -7.06 -4.91
C VAL A 57 3.73 -6.87 -3.40
N LEU A 58 4.73 -7.18 -2.57
CA LEU A 58 4.66 -6.98 -1.12
C LEU A 58 4.45 -5.50 -0.77
N GLY A 59 5.22 -4.60 -1.41
CA GLY A 59 5.08 -3.16 -1.23
C GLY A 59 3.70 -2.65 -1.62
N PHE A 60 3.13 -3.17 -2.72
CA PHE A 60 1.77 -2.85 -3.14
C PHE A 60 0.73 -3.27 -2.09
N PHE A 61 0.82 -4.48 -1.54
CA PHE A 61 -0.08 -4.94 -0.49
C PHE A 61 0.00 -4.07 0.77
N VAL A 62 1.21 -3.70 1.20
CA VAL A 62 1.40 -2.80 2.35
C VAL A 62 0.78 -1.44 2.06
N PHE A 63 1.07 -0.85 0.89
CA PHE A 63 0.51 0.43 0.49
C PHE A 63 -1.02 0.39 0.46
N TYR A 64 -1.61 -0.65 -0.15
CA TYR A 64 -3.05 -0.84 -0.22
C TYR A 64 -3.70 -0.97 1.17
N SER A 65 -3.10 -1.77 2.06
CA SER A 65 -3.59 -1.90 3.44
C SER A 65 -3.53 -0.58 4.20
N ARG A 66 -2.44 0.16 4.06
CA ARG A 66 -2.24 1.44 4.76
C ARG A 66 -3.17 2.53 4.24
N ASP A 67 -3.44 2.53 2.93
CA ASP A 67 -4.40 3.45 2.31
C ASP A 67 -5.82 3.24 2.86
N ARG A 68 -6.31 2.00 2.97
CA ARG A 68 -7.60 1.68 3.62
C ARG A 68 -7.65 2.14 5.08
N GLU A 69 -6.60 1.90 5.85
CA GLU A 69 -6.52 2.37 7.25
C GLU A 69 -6.54 3.90 7.34
N GLY A 70 -5.90 4.60 6.40
CA GLY A 70 -5.93 6.06 6.33
C GLY A 70 -7.35 6.61 6.20
N PHE A 71 -8.17 6.06 5.29
CA PHE A 71 -9.56 6.48 5.13
C PHE A 71 -10.42 6.15 6.36
N ARG A 72 -10.23 4.98 6.99
CA ARG A 72 -10.93 4.65 8.24
C ARG A 72 -10.58 5.62 9.37
N ASN A 73 -9.30 5.95 9.53
CA ASN A 73 -8.87 6.93 10.52
C ASN A 73 -9.46 8.33 10.26
N LEU A 74 -9.61 8.73 8.99
CA LEU A 74 -10.29 9.99 8.65
C LEU A 74 -11.76 9.98 9.07
N VAL A 75 -12.45 8.86 8.86
CA VAL A 75 -13.83 8.68 9.32
C VAL A 75 -13.90 8.71 10.85
N ASP A 76 -13.01 7.99 11.54
CA ASP A 76 -12.97 7.97 13.00
C ASP A 76 -12.67 9.34 13.62
N LEU A 77 -11.76 10.11 13.03
CA LEU A 77 -11.45 11.49 13.47
C LEU A 77 -12.65 12.43 13.32
N ASN A 78 -13.49 12.20 12.31
CA ASN A 78 -14.68 13.00 12.03
C ASN A 78 -15.98 12.36 12.57
N ARG A 79 -15.88 11.33 13.42
CA ARG A 79 -17.02 10.51 13.84
C ARG A 79 -18.22 11.30 14.36
N GLU A 80 -17.98 12.34 15.15
CA GLU A 80 -19.03 13.12 15.79
C GLU A 80 -19.75 13.97 14.76
N LYS A 81 -18.98 14.57 13.84
CA LYS A 81 -19.52 15.37 12.74
C LYS A 81 -20.31 14.51 11.75
N ILE A 82 -19.80 13.32 11.43
CA ILE A 82 -20.50 12.36 10.56
C ILE A 82 -21.84 11.95 11.16
N ARG A 83 -21.88 11.66 12.47
CA ARG A 83 -23.13 11.31 13.17
C ARG A 83 -24.13 12.46 13.19
N GLU A 84 -23.66 13.68 13.45
CA GLU A 84 -24.49 14.89 13.39
C GLU A 84 -25.11 15.07 12.01
N LEU A 85 -24.29 15.01 10.94
CA LEU A 85 -24.74 15.16 9.55
C LEU A 85 -25.72 14.06 9.14
N ARG A 86 -25.45 12.80 9.49
CA ARG A 86 -26.38 11.69 9.23
C ARG A 86 -27.71 11.85 9.97
N SER A 87 -27.69 12.34 11.23
CA SER A 87 -28.91 12.62 11.98
C SER A 87 -29.75 13.74 11.34
N GLY A 88 -29.10 14.66 10.63
CA GLY A 88 -29.74 15.69 9.80
C GLY A 88 -30.19 15.20 8.42
N GLY A 89 -30.03 13.92 8.09
CA GLY A 89 -30.43 13.34 6.80
C GLY A 89 -29.45 13.56 5.65
N VAL A 90 -28.21 13.99 5.94
CA VAL A 90 -27.18 14.21 4.91
C VAL A 90 -26.65 12.87 4.40
N SER A 91 -26.54 12.75 3.08
CA SER A 91 -26.05 11.53 2.42
C SER A 91 -24.54 11.33 2.60
N ASP A 92 -24.09 10.08 2.63
CA ASP A 92 -22.66 9.72 2.74
C ASP A 92 -21.82 10.31 1.58
N ASP A 93 -22.41 10.48 0.40
CA ASP A 93 -21.82 11.19 -0.73
C ASP A 93 -21.45 12.63 -0.39
N THR A 94 -22.39 13.37 0.23
CA THR A 94 -22.17 14.77 0.64
C THR A 94 -21.18 14.85 1.79
N ILE A 95 -21.27 13.96 2.77
CA ILE A 95 -20.33 13.88 3.89
C ILE A 95 -18.91 13.62 3.37
N ALA A 96 -18.75 12.71 2.40
CA ALA A 96 -17.46 12.44 1.79
C ALA A 96 -16.89 13.69 1.08
N ASP A 97 -17.74 14.42 0.35
CA ASP A 97 -17.33 15.64 -0.34
C ASP A 97 -16.91 16.75 0.64
N GLU A 98 -17.61 16.92 1.77
CA GLU A 98 -17.23 17.88 2.82
C GLU A 98 -15.88 17.54 3.47
N ILE A 99 -15.66 16.26 3.82
CA ILE A 99 -14.40 15.81 4.40
C ILE A 99 -13.24 15.99 3.41
N LEU A 100 -13.44 15.68 2.13
CA LEU A 100 -12.42 15.86 1.09
C LEU A 100 -12.13 17.35 0.83
N ALA A 101 -13.16 18.18 0.83
CA ALA A 101 -13.01 19.63 0.66
C ALA A 101 -12.21 20.24 1.82
N ALA A 102 -12.45 19.80 3.06
CA ALA A 102 -11.68 20.23 4.23
C ALA A 102 -10.18 19.85 4.13
N MET A 103 -9.85 18.77 3.41
CA MET A 103 -8.46 18.37 3.11
C MET A 103 -7.87 19.07 1.88
N GLY A 104 -8.56 20.05 1.30
CA GLY A 104 -8.13 20.75 0.08
C GLY A 104 -8.22 19.91 -1.20
N SER A 105 -8.95 18.79 -1.17
CA SER A 105 -9.20 17.96 -2.36
C SER A 105 -10.45 18.44 -3.08
N ILE A 106 -10.27 19.22 -4.15
CA ILE A 106 -11.39 19.96 -4.77
C ILE A 106 -11.92 19.25 -6.03
N LYS A 107 -11.06 18.84 -6.98
CA LYS A 107 -11.46 18.19 -8.25
C LYS A 107 -10.36 17.30 -8.86
N GLY A 108 -10.75 16.42 -9.79
CA GLY A 108 -9.86 15.63 -10.64
C GLY A 108 -9.92 14.12 -10.39
N TYR A 109 -9.13 13.34 -11.15
CA TYR A 109 -9.12 11.88 -11.07
C TYR A 109 -8.81 11.36 -9.66
N ARG A 110 -7.79 11.93 -9.00
CA ARG A 110 -7.41 11.57 -7.62
C ARG A 110 -8.51 11.88 -6.61
N HIS A 111 -9.22 13.00 -6.79
CA HIS A 111 -10.37 13.36 -5.96
C HIS A 111 -11.50 12.34 -6.10
N ASN A 112 -11.89 11.99 -7.33
CA ASN A 112 -12.93 10.99 -7.58
C ASN A 112 -12.60 9.63 -6.98
N LEU A 113 -11.32 9.23 -7.02
CA LEU A 113 -10.85 7.99 -6.40
C LEU A 113 -10.94 8.07 -4.86
N ALA A 114 -10.46 9.17 -4.27
CA ALA A 114 -10.51 9.39 -2.82
C ALA A 114 -11.95 9.42 -2.32
N ARG A 115 -12.86 10.07 -3.06
CA ARG A 115 -14.30 10.09 -2.81
C ARG A 115 -14.90 8.69 -2.75
N ARG A 116 -14.65 7.87 -3.77
CA ARG A 116 -15.13 6.48 -3.77
C ARG A 116 -14.60 5.69 -2.58
N LYS A 117 -13.31 5.82 -2.25
CA LYS A 117 -12.71 5.13 -1.10
C LYS A 117 -13.30 5.59 0.24
N LEU A 118 -13.54 6.89 0.39
CA LEU A 118 -14.12 7.47 1.59
C LEU A 118 -15.59 7.05 1.77
N ILE A 119 -16.38 7.01 0.70
CA ILE A 119 -17.76 6.49 0.73
C ILE A 119 -17.78 5.03 1.19
N ILE A 120 -16.86 4.20 0.69
CA ILE A 120 -16.74 2.81 1.17
C ILE A 120 -16.41 2.79 2.67
N ALA A 121 -15.46 3.60 3.12
CA ALA A 121 -15.11 3.69 4.54
C ALA A 121 -16.28 4.19 5.42
N LEU A 122 -17.07 5.15 4.93
CA LEU A 122 -18.28 5.64 5.60
C LEU A 122 -19.36 4.55 5.67
N SER A 123 -19.53 3.74 4.62
CA SER A 123 -20.48 2.63 4.62
C SER A 123 -20.12 1.52 5.60
N GLU A 124 -18.82 1.34 5.87
CA GLU A 124 -18.32 0.41 6.89
C GLU A 124 -18.46 0.97 8.31
N PHE A 125 -18.63 2.29 8.46
CA PHE A 125 -18.76 3.00 9.73
C PHE A 125 -20.23 3.22 10.07
N GLN A 126 -20.73 2.56 11.13
CA GLN A 126 -22.09 2.75 11.65
C GLN A 126 -22.14 3.71 12.84
#